data_AF-A0A8C9RCL6-F1
#
_entry.id   AF-A0A8C9RCL6-F1
#
_cell.length_a   1.000
_cell.length_b   1.000
_cell.length_c   1.000
_cell.angle_alpha   90.00
_cell.angle_beta   90.00
_cell.angle_gamma   90.00
#
_symmetry.space_group_name_H-M   'P 1'
#
loop_
_entity.id
_entity.type
_entity.pdbx_description
1 polymer ?
#
loop_
_entity_poly.entity_id
_entity_poly.type
_entity_poly.pdbx_seq_one_letter_code
_entity_poly.pdbx_strand_id
1 'polypeptide(L)'
;MTPGKTATVSGSVDSEAQRFAMDFVQGNDIVFHLNLRFKEKIIVCNNLSCGSWCSEERHCLCAFEKDKAFKVCVCVLLSELLLCTDGTLSCSSKRYSYFDSDI
;
A
#
# COMPACT_ATOMS: atom_id res chain seq x y z
N MET A 1 2.19 6.83 -11.76
CA MET A 1 2.23 5.33 -11.68
C MET A 1 1.67 4.76 -12.99
N THR A 2 2.22 3.71 -13.63
CA THR A 2 1.71 3.28 -14.96
C THR A 2 0.67 2.15 -14.82
N PRO A 3 -0.55 2.27 -15.41
CA PRO A 3 -1.51 1.16 -15.49
C PRO A 3 -0.88 -0.11 -16.07
N GLY A 4 -1.25 -1.26 -15.54
CA GLY A 4 -0.72 -2.57 -15.94
C GLY A 4 0.61 -2.95 -15.28
N LYS A 5 1.27 -2.03 -14.56
CA LYS A 5 2.46 -2.36 -13.76
C LYS A 5 2.06 -2.90 -12.39
N THR A 6 2.92 -3.77 -11.86
CA THR A 6 2.79 -4.33 -10.51
C THR A 6 4.09 -4.13 -9.76
N ALA A 7 4.00 -3.67 -8.51
CA ALA A 7 5.10 -3.72 -7.56
C ALA A 7 4.88 -4.88 -6.58
N THR A 8 5.93 -5.62 -6.28
CA THR A 8 5.87 -6.77 -5.38
C THR A 8 7.00 -6.70 -4.37
N VAL A 9 6.64 -6.88 -3.10
CA VAL A 9 7.59 -7.01 -1.99
C VAL A 9 7.29 -8.32 -1.28
N SER A 10 8.34 -9.07 -0.97
CA SER A 10 8.26 -10.28 -0.14
C SER A 10 9.29 -10.23 0.96
N GLY A 11 8.95 -10.77 2.12
CA GLY A 11 9.83 -10.81 3.28
C GLY A 11 9.24 -11.67 4.38
N SER A 12 9.74 -11.51 5.60
CA SER A 12 9.19 -12.13 6.80
C SER A 12 8.84 -11.07 7.82
N VAL A 13 7.73 -11.25 8.52
CA VAL A 13 7.34 -10.35 9.62
C VAL A 13 8.14 -10.71 10.86
N ASP A 14 8.96 -9.78 11.36
CA ASP A 14 9.65 -9.92 12.64
C ASP A 14 8.63 -10.08 13.79
N SER A 15 8.94 -10.90 14.80
CA SER A 15 8.03 -11.18 15.91
C SER A 15 7.57 -9.93 16.65
N GLU A 16 8.38 -8.88 16.69
CA GLU A 16 8.07 -7.61 17.37
C GLU A 16 7.57 -6.53 16.42
N ALA A 17 7.48 -6.81 15.12
CA ALA A 17 7.01 -5.86 14.12
C ALA A 17 5.59 -5.38 14.44
N GLN A 18 5.45 -4.06 14.54
CA GLN A 18 4.14 -3.43 14.73
C GLN A 18 3.51 -3.01 13.41
N ARG A 19 4.36 -2.66 12.43
CA ARG A 19 3.95 -2.07 11.16
C ARG A 19 4.92 -2.43 10.04
N PHE A 20 4.41 -2.42 8.81
CA PHE A 20 5.19 -2.38 7.58
C PHE A 20 4.66 -1.24 6.71
N ALA A 21 5.55 -0.52 6.02
CA ALA A 21 5.15 0.56 5.11
C ALA A 21 5.84 0.42 3.76
N MET A 22 5.11 0.75 2.70
CA MET A 22 5.61 0.83 1.34
C MET A 22 5.13 2.14 0.71
N ASP A 23 6.08 2.98 0.32
CA ASP A 23 5.82 4.31 -0.25
C ASP A 23 6.21 4.36 -1.72
N PHE A 24 5.29 4.86 -2.53
CA PHE A 24 5.54 5.27 -3.90
C PHE A 24 5.71 6.77 -3.89
N VAL A 25 6.87 7.25 -4.31
CA VAL A 25 7.28 8.66 -4.16
C VAL A 25 7.41 9.32 -5.53
N GLN A 26 6.97 10.57 -5.63
CA GLN A 26 7.19 11.44 -6.78
C GLN A 26 7.61 12.83 -6.29
N GLY A 27 8.86 13.21 -6.55
CA GLY A 27 9.43 14.43 -5.99
C GLY A 27 9.41 14.40 -4.46
N ASN A 28 8.73 15.36 -3.85
CA ASN A 28 8.60 15.48 -2.39
C ASN A 28 7.30 14.85 -1.84
N ASP A 29 6.45 14.33 -2.72
CA ASP A 29 5.14 13.79 -2.35
C ASP A 29 5.17 12.25 -2.31
N ILE A 30 4.35 11.66 -1.44
CA ILE A 30 4.06 10.23 -1.42
C ILE A 30 2.74 10.03 -2.15
N VAL A 31 2.82 9.54 -3.39
CA VAL A 31 1.65 9.36 -4.27
C VAL A 31 0.78 8.18 -3.85
N PHE A 32 1.39 7.21 -3.15
CA PHE A 32 0.68 6.12 -2.50
C PHE A 32 1.50 5.60 -1.32
N HIS A 33 0.91 5.68 -0.14
CA HIS A 33 1.41 5.13 1.11
C HIS A 33 0.57 3.92 1.48
N LEU A 34 1.20 2.75 1.52
CA LEU A 34 0.62 1.55 2.09
C LEU A 34 1.21 1.33 3.48
N ASN A 35 0.36 1.20 4.50
CA ASN A 35 0.78 0.89 5.86
C ASN A 35 -0.02 -0.26 6.46
N LEU A 36 0.64 -1.41 6.55
CA LEU A 36 0.11 -2.57 7.26
C LEU A 36 0.36 -2.36 8.75
N ARG A 37 -0.71 -2.25 9.55
CA ARG A 37 -0.61 -2.12 11.00
C ARG A 37 -1.00 -3.43 11.65
N PHE A 38 -0.02 -4.29 11.88
CA PHE A 38 -0.24 -5.67 12.37
C PHE A 38 -0.98 -5.71 13.71
N LYS A 39 -0.62 -4.81 14.64
CA LYS A 39 -1.28 -4.74 15.97
C LYS A 39 -2.76 -4.33 15.88
N GLU A 40 -3.07 -3.39 15.00
CA GLU A 40 -4.44 -2.89 14.78
C GLU A 40 -5.24 -3.81 13.85
N LYS A 41 -4.58 -4.75 13.15
CA LYS A 41 -5.15 -5.61 12.11
C LYS A 41 -5.84 -4.81 11.00
N ILE A 42 -5.22 -3.71 10.60
CA ILE A 42 -5.71 -2.88 9.50
C ILE A 42 -4.64 -2.59 8.46
N ILE A 43 -5.11 -2.33 7.25
CA ILE A 43 -4.39 -1.73 6.15
C ILE A 43 -4.80 -0.27 6.11
N VAL A 44 -3.82 0.63 6.10
CA VAL A 44 -4.04 2.04 5.88
C VAL A 44 -3.42 2.42 4.55
N CYS A 45 -4.22 3.00 3.66
CA CYS A 45 -3.77 3.62 2.43
C CYS A 45 -3.94 5.13 2.55
N ASN A 46 -2.95 5.89 2.08
CA ASN A 46 -3.02 7.36 2.08
C ASN A 46 -2.12 7.94 0.97
N ASN A 47 -2.13 9.25 0.82
CA ASN A 47 -1.15 10.01 0.07
C ASN A 47 -0.66 11.20 0.93
N LEU A 48 0.59 11.61 0.71
CA LEU A 48 1.17 12.80 1.30
C LEU A 48 1.39 13.80 0.18
N SER A 49 0.75 14.96 0.27
CA SER A 49 0.93 16.05 -0.70
C SER A 49 1.18 17.37 0.02
N CYS A 50 2.11 18.16 -0.50
CA CYS A 50 2.49 19.45 0.10
C CYS A 50 2.86 19.33 1.59
N GLY A 51 3.54 18.23 1.97
CA GLY A 51 3.97 17.98 3.34
C GLY A 51 2.86 17.53 4.31
N SER A 52 1.65 17.27 3.83
CA SER A 52 0.52 16.87 4.68
C SER A 52 -0.12 15.56 4.21
N TRP A 53 -0.47 14.70 5.17
CA TRP A 53 -1.26 13.50 4.91
C TRP A 53 -2.71 13.85 4.55
N CYS A 54 -3.26 13.19 3.55
CA CYS A 54 -4.66 13.30 3.20
C CYS A 54 -5.54 12.36 4.06
N SER A 55 -6.79 12.17 3.66
CA SER A 55 -7.72 11.26 4.36
C SER A 55 -7.29 9.82 4.18
N GLU A 56 -7.17 9.09 5.30
CA GLU A 56 -6.86 7.67 5.28
C GLU A 56 -8.01 6.84 4.67
N GLU A 57 -7.66 5.86 3.87
CA GLU A 57 -8.49 4.70 3.53
C GLU A 57 -8.09 3.55 4.45
N ARG A 58 -9.07 2.91 5.10
CA ARG A 58 -8.82 1.87 6.11
C ARG A 58 -9.54 0.57 5.74
N HIS A 59 -8.81 -0.53 5.76
CA HIS A 59 -9.33 -1.86 5.43
C HIS A 59 -8.89 -2.90 6.46
N CYS A 60 -9.60 -4.02 6.55
CA CYS A 60 -9.22 -5.13 7.42
C CYS A 60 -7.97 -5.86 6.90
N LEU A 61 -7.05 -6.20 7.80
CA LEU A 61 -5.88 -7.03 7.50
C LEU A 61 -6.11 -8.46 8.01
N CYS A 62 -6.37 -9.39 7.09
CA CYS A 62 -6.75 -10.76 7.45
C CYS A 62 -5.58 -11.77 7.39
N ALA A 63 -4.44 -11.41 6.80
CA ALA A 63 -3.49 -12.40 6.25
C ALA A 63 -2.08 -12.42 6.87
N PHE A 64 -1.79 -11.65 7.93
CA PHE A 64 -0.42 -11.57 8.45
C PHE A 64 -0.28 -12.20 9.83
N GLU A 65 0.69 -13.10 9.92
CA GLU A 65 1.14 -13.75 11.14
C GLU A 65 2.60 -13.37 11.41
N LYS A 66 2.94 -13.24 12.70
CA LYS A 66 4.32 -13.05 13.15
C LYS A 66 5.19 -14.24 12.75
N ASP A 67 6.45 -13.98 12.43
CA ASP A 67 7.45 -14.97 12.03
C ASP A 67 7.09 -15.78 10.77
N LYS A 68 6.10 -15.31 9.99
CA LYS A 68 5.73 -15.89 8.71
C LYS A 68 6.25 -15.04 7.57
N ALA A 69 6.58 -15.73 6.47
CA ALA A 69 6.81 -15.09 5.19
C ALA A 69 5.52 -14.42 4.72
N PHE A 70 5.66 -13.28 4.05
CA PHE A 70 4.57 -12.57 3.43
C PHE A 70 4.98 -12.09 2.05
N LYS A 71 3.98 -11.89 1.19
CA LYS A 71 4.09 -11.21 -0.09
C LYS A 71 3.00 -10.16 -0.20
N VAL A 72 3.40 -8.93 -0.52
CA VAL A 72 2.52 -7.82 -0.85
C VAL A 72 2.68 -7.50 -2.33
N CYS A 73 1.56 -7.39 -3.04
CA CYS A 73 1.51 -6.92 -4.42
C CYS A 73 0.60 -5.70 -4.53
N VAL A 74 1.08 -4.66 -5.19
CA VAL A 74 0.30 -3.48 -5.57
C VAL A 74 0.19 -3.47 -7.09
N CYS A 75 -1.01 -3.78 -7.60
CA CYS A 75 -1.31 -3.76 -9.02
C CYS A 75 -1.94 -2.43 -9.39
N VAL A 76 -1.37 -1.76 -10.39
CA VAL A 76 -1.82 -0.44 -10.82
C VAL A 76 -2.86 -0.59 -11.93
N LEU A 77 -4.11 -0.22 -11.66
CA LEU A 77 -5.17 -0.14 -12.67
C LEU A 77 -5.34 1.32 -13.15
N LEU A 78 -6.29 1.52 -14.08
CA LEU A 78 -6.60 2.85 -14.63
C LEU A 78 -7.17 3.80 -13.56
N SER A 79 -8.05 3.30 -12.69
CA SER A 79 -8.76 4.12 -11.69
C SER A 79 -8.45 3.78 -10.23
N GLU A 80 -7.77 2.66 -9.98
CA GLU A 80 -7.53 2.16 -8.63
C GLU A 80 -6.20 1.41 -8.52
N LEU A 81 -5.81 1.14 -7.28
CA LEU A 81 -4.72 0.26 -6.91
C LEU A 81 -5.31 -0.97 -6.25
N LEU A 82 -5.00 -2.16 -6.75
CA LEU A 82 -5.37 -3.40 -6.07
C LEU A 82 -4.23 -3.84 -5.16
N LEU A 83 -4.54 -4.12 -3.90
CA LEU A 83 -3.62 -4.67 -2.94
C LEU A 83 -3.90 -6.15 -2.72
N CYS A 84 -2.91 -6.99 -3.02
CA CYS A 84 -2.98 -8.41 -2.76
C CYS A 84 -1.94 -8.84 -1.73
N THR A 85 -2.32 -9.72 -0.82
CA THR A 85 -1.47 -10.33 0.20
C THR A 85 -1.46 -11.83 -0.01
N ASP A 86 -0.27 -12.42 -0.19
CA ASP A 86 -0.08 -13.85 -0.45
C ASP A 86 -0.96 -14.42 -1.57
N GLY A 87 -1.12 -13.62 -2.64
CA GLY A 87 -1.91 -13.98 -3.82
C GLY A 87 -3.42 -13.76 -3.68
N THR A 88 -3.91 -13.36 -2.51
CA THR A 88 -5.33 -13.03 -2.28
C THR A 88 -5.55 -11.52 -2.35
N LEU A 89 -6.60 -11.09 -3.06
CA LEU A 89 -7.02 -9.68 -3.04
C LEU A 89 -7.47 -9.28 -1.63
N SER A 90 -6.80 -8.30 -1.04
CA SER A 90 -7.08 -7.84 0.33
C SER A 90 -7.97 -6.60 0.32
N CYS A 91 -7.67 -5.63 -0.54
CA CYS A 91 -8.49 -4.43 -0.74
C CYS A 91 -8.14 -3.72 -2.06
N SER A 92 -8.93 -2.72 -2.42
CA SER A 92 -8.52 -1.70 -3.39
C SER A 92 -8.43 -0.33 -2.74
N SER A 93 -7.62 0.54 -3.32
CA SER A 93 -7.44 1.92 -2.91
C SER A 93 -7.56 2.87 -4.09
N LYS A 94 -8.00 4.10 -3.85
CA LYS A 94 -8.12 5.08 -4.94
C LYS A 94 -6.76 5.38 -5.55
N ARG A 95 -6.74 5.47 -6.87
CA ARG A 95 -5.60 6.02 -7.59
C ARG A 95 -5.84 7.51 -7.82
N TYR A 96 -5.02 8.35 -7.18
CA TYR A 96 -5.09 9.79 -7.38
C TYR A 96 -4.38 10.17 -8.68
N SER A 97 -5.17 10.60 -9.68
CA SER A 97 -4.68 11.01 -11.01
C SER A 97 -3.90 12.33 -11.00
N TYR A 98 -3.92 13.09 -9.90
CA TYR A 98 -3.18 14.35 -9.79
C TYR A 98 -1.67 14.16 -10.05
N PHE A 99 -1.16 12.96 -9.77
CA PHE A 99 0.23 12.53 -9.97
C PHE A 99 0.54 11.95 -11.36
N ASP A 100 -0.46 11.89 -12.25
CA ASP A 100 -0.29 11.40 -13.62
C ASP A 100 -0.15 12.55 -14.64
N SER A 101 0.02 13.80 -14.17
CA SER A 101 0.03 15.02 -14.99
C SER A 101 1.34 15.31 -15.77
N ASP A 102 2.24 14.34 -15.88
CA ASP A 102 3.49 14.44 -16.67
C ASP A 102 3.50 13.53 -17.93
N ILE A 103 2.38 13.40 -18.64
CA ILE A 103 2.34 12.90 -20.03
C ILE A 103 1.76 13.95 -20.96
#